data_AF-A0A947ENN8-F1
#
_entry.id   AF-A0A947ENN8-F1
#
_cell.length_a   1.000
_cell.length_b   1.000
_cell.length_c   1.000
_cell.angle_alpha   90.00
_cell.angle_beta   90.00
_cell.angle_gamma   90.00
#
_symmetry.space_group_name_H-M   'P 1'
#
loop_
_entity.id
_entity.type
_entity.pdbx_description
1 polymer ?
#
loop_
_entity_poly.entity_id
_entity_poly.type
_entity_poly.pdbx_seq_one_letter_code
_entity_poly.pdbx_strand_id
1 'polypeptide(L)'
;MKKEFPKLICDANEAVARIAHKTNEVCAIYPITPASPMGEHVDVFSSEDQKNIWGNVPRIVEMQSEGGAAGAVHGSLQAGALTTTFTASQGLLLMIPNMYKIAGELLPAVIHVAARTVATHALSIFGDHSD
;
A
#
# COMPACT_ATOMS: atom_id res chain seq x y z
N MET A 1 -16.25 16.48 27.98
CA MET A 1 -15.96 15.04 28.07
C MET A 1 -14.52 14.81 27.68
N LYS A 2 -13.70 14.15 28.52
CA LYS A 2 -12.38 13.67 28.08
C LYS A 2 -12.61 12.62 27.00
N LYS A 3 -12.10 12.84 25.79
CA LYS A 3 -12.04 11.78 24.77
C LYS A 3 -11.07 10.73 25.29
N GLU A 4 -11.57 9.56 25.64
CA GLU A 4 -10.72 8.40 25.84
C GLU A 4 -10.29 7.88 24.47
N PHE A 5 -8.98 7.80 24.26
CA PHE A 5 -8.41 7.15 23.10
C PHE A 5 -8.00 5.74 23.53
N PRO A 6 -8.79 4.70 23.19
CA PRO A 6 -8.41 3.33 23.53
C PRO A 6 -7.05 3.02 22.89
N LYS A 7 -6.12 2.51 23.70
CA LYS A 7 -4.82 2.04 23.19
C LYS A 7 -5.06 0.74 22.42
N LEU A 8 -4.57 0.69 21.19
CA LEU A 8 -4.60 -0.50 20.35
C LEU A 8 -3.26 -1.24 20.47
N ILE A 9 -3.31 -2.56 20.63
CA ILE A 9 -2.16 -3.46 20.48
C ILE A 9 -2.32 -4.10 19.10
N CYS A 10 -1.43 -3.78 18.18
CA CYS A 10 -1.43 -4.29 16.81
C CYS A 10 0.01 -4.36 16.28
N ASP A 11 0.22 -5.10 15.20
CA ASP A 11 1.50 -5.09 14.49
C ASP A 11 1.62 -3.86 13.57
N ALA A 12 2.80 -3.70 12.96
CA ALA A 12 3.08 -2.57 12.08
C ALA A 12 2.25 -2.59 10.78
N ASN A 13 1.93 -3.77 10.24
CA ASN A 13 1.14 -3.90 9.02
C ASN A 13 -0.28 -3.41 9.26
N GLU A 14 -0.92 -3.82 10.36
CA GLU A 14 -2.24 -3.33 10.73
C GLU A 14 -2.23 -1.83 11.02
N ALA A 15 -1.21 -1.34 11.74
CA ALA A 15 -1.08 0.09 12.05
C ALA A 15 -0.98 0.95 10.78
N VAL A 16 -0.18 0.51 9.79
CA VAL A 16 -0.03 1.20 8.51
C VAL A 16 -1.31 1.11 7.68
N ALA A 17 -1.90 -0.09 7.55
CA ALA A 17 -3.12 -0.30 6.79
C ALA A 17 -4.28 0.58 7.29
N ARG A 18 -4.40 0.75 8.61
CA ARG A 18 -5.41 1.63 9.22
C ARG A 18 -5.27 3.10 8.79
N ILE A 19 -4.06 3.59 8.59
CA ILE A 19 -3.83 4.96 8.13
C ILE A 19 -4.02 5.05 6.62
N ALA A 20 -3.41 4.13 5.87
CA ALA A 20 -3.52 4.07 4.42
C ALA A 20 -4.99 4.01 3.95
N HIS A 21 -5.80 3.15 4.57
CA HIS A 21 -7.24 3.06 4.30
C HIS A 21 -7.97 4.37 4.60
N LYS A 22 -7.64 5.02 5.72
CA LYS A 22 -8.27 6.29 6.11
C LYS A 22 -7.91 7.46 5.21
N THR A 23 -6.74 7.46 4.59
CA THR A 23 -6.24 8.61 3.82
C THR A 23 -6.45 8.49 2.32
N ASN A 24 -6.80 7.31 1.81
CA ASN A 24 -6.85 7.03 0.38
C ASN A 24 -8.26 6.64 -0.09
N GLU A 25 -8.50 6.83 -1.38
CA GLU A 25 -9.74 6.47 -2.07
C GLU A 25 -9.60 5.17 -2.86
N VAL A 26 -8.38 4.84 -3.27
CA VAL A 26 -8.03 3.62 -4.00
C VAL A 26 -6.78 2.98 -3.39
N CYS A 27 -6.77 1.66 -3.27
CA CYS A 27 -5.58 0.88 -2.96
C CYS A 27 -5.38 -0.15 -4.08
N ALA A 28 -4.35 0.04 -4.91
CA ALA A 28 -3.97 -0.97 -5.91
C ALA A 28 -2.91 -1.88 -5.31
N ILE A 29 -3.17 -3.19 -5.27
CA ILE A 29 -2.37 -4.13 -4.48
C ILE A 29 -1.91 -5.33 -5.31
N TYR A 30 -0.88 -6.00 -4.80
CA TYR A 30 -0.48 -7.34 -5.21
C TYR A 30 0.23 -8.02 -4.03
N PRO A 31 -0.05 -9.30 -3.75
CA PRO A 31 0.48 -9.95 -2.54
C PRO A 31 1.97 -10.29 -2.65
N ILE A 32 2.76 -9.80 -1.68
CA ILE A 32 4.16 -10.17 -1.47
C ILE A 32 4.54 -10.14 0.01
N THR A 33 5.09 -11.24 0.55
CA THR A 33 5.59 -11.31 1.93
C THR A 33 6.76 -10.33 2.13
N PRO A 34 6.86 -9.57 3.25
CA PRO A 34 5.97 -9.50 4.40
C PRO A 34 4.91 -8.38 4.33
N ALA A 35 4.68 -7.78 3.17
CA ALA A 35 3.76 -6.65 2.98
C ALA A 35 2.29 -7.05 2.75
N SER A 36 2.01 -8.30 2.32
CA SER A 36 0.65 -8.79 2.04
C SER A 36 -0.39 -8.48 3.13
N PRO A 37 -0.09 -8.61 4.44
CA PRO A 37 -1.08 -8.32 5.48
C PRO A 37 -1.61 -6.88 5.44
N MET A 38 -0.84 -5.90 4.94
CA MET A 38 -1.37 -4.54 4.76
C MET A 38 -2.50 -4.50 3.73
N GLY A 39 -2.33 -5.19 2.60
CA GLY A 39 -3.35 -5.32 1.55
C GLY A 39 -4.59 -6.07 2.04
N GLU A 40 -4.39 -7.15 2.79
CA GLU A 40 -5.48 -7.94 3.39
C GLU A 40 -6.30 -7.11 4.40
N HIS A 41 -5.63 -6.33 5.26
CA HIS A 41 -6.33 -5.46 6.21
C HIS A 41 -7.20 -4.40 5.53
N VAL A 42 -6.68 -3.72 4.50
CA VAL A 42 -7.49 -2.69 3.80
C VAL A 42 -8.66 -3.31 3.03
N ASP A 43 -8.51 -4.53 2.52
CA ASP A 43 -9.59 -5.29 1.89
C ASP A 43 -10.69 -5.62 2.88
N VAL A 44 -10.32 -6.13 4.07
CA VAL A 44 -11.26 -6.38 5.16
C VAL A 44 -11.98 -5.09 5.57
N PHE A 45 -11.26 -4.00 5.80
CA PHE A 45 -11.87 -2.72 6.20
C PHE A 45 -12.86 -2.20 5.16
N SER A 46 -12.54 -2.32 3.86
CA SER A 46 -13.47 -1.94 2.80
C SER A 46 -14.66 -2.88 2.67
N SER A 47 -14.47 -4.19 2.89
CA SER A 47 -15.57 -5.17 2.89
C SER A 47 -16.58 -4.96 4.03
N GLU A 48 -16.14 -4.33 5.11
CA GLU A 48 -16.94 -3.93 6.27
C GLU A 48 -17.55 -2.51 6.13
N ASP A 49 -17.52 -1.93 4.93
CA ASP A 49 -18.00 -0.57 4.63
C ASP A 49 -17.34 0.52 5.49
N GLN A 50 -16.11 0.28 6.00
CA GLN A 50 -15.39 1.31 6.74
C GLN A 50 -15.06 2.47 5.80
N LYS A 51 -15.35 3.69 6.26
CA LYS A 51 -15.15 4.91 5.48
C LYS A 51 -13.81 5.55 5.80
N ASN A 52 -13.19 6.11 4.77
CA ASN A 52 -12.02 6.97 4.91
C ASN A 52 -12.41 8.36 5.44
N ILE A 53 -11.44 9.27 5.56
CA ILE A 53 -11.68 10.64 6.06
C ILE A 53 -12.53 11.51 5.12
N TRP A 54 -12.76 11.08 3.88
CA TRP A 54 -13.56 11.75 2.87
C TRP A 54 -15.01 11.22 2.80
N GLY A 55 -15.31 10.16 3.57
CA GLY A 55 -16.64 9.58 3.67
C GLY A 55 -16.98 8.53 2.61
N ASN A 56 -16.03 8.15 1.76
CA ASN A 56 -16.15 7.00 0.83
C ASN A 56 -15.47 5.74 1.40
N VAL A 57 -15.94 4.59 0.95
CA VAL A 57 -15.27 3.30 1.19
C VAL A 57 -14.15 3.16 0.15
N PRO A 58 -12.87 3.03 0.55
CA PRO A 58 -11.76 2.88 -0.38
C PRO A 58 -11.94 1.67 -1.29
N ARG A 59 -11.64 1.84 -2.58
CA ARG A 59 -11.70 0.75 -3.56
C ARG A 59 -10.38 -0.02 -3.55
N ILE A 60 -10.44 -1.32 -3.24
CA ILE A 60 -9.28 -2.20 -3.29
C ILE A 60 -9.28 -2.92 -4.64
N VAL A 61 -8.14 -2.92 -5.32
CA VAL A 61 -7.97 -3.54 -6.65
C VAL A 61 -6.71 -4.38 -6.65
N GLU A 62 -6.86 -5.70 -6.71
CA GLU A 62 -5.74 -6.61 -6.92
C GLU A 62 -5.37 -6.65 -8.40
N MET A 63 -4.09 -6.43 -8.69
CA MET A 63 -3.55 -6.45 -10.05
C MET A 63 -2.87 -7.79 -10.35
N GLN A 64 -2.37 -7.97 -11.57
CA GLN A 64 -1.67 -9.20 -11.96
C GLN A 64 -0.19 -9.26 -11.51
N SER A 65 0.39 -8.13 -11.11
CA SER A 65 1.75 -8.00 -10.58
C SER A 65 1.94 -6.63 -9.92
N GLU A 66 3.03 -6.43 -9.18
CA GLU A 66 3.38 -5.14 -8.58
C GLU A 66 3.64 -4.06 -9.65
N GLY A 67 4.15 -4.44 -10.82
CA GLY A 67 4.27 -3.53 -11.96
C GLY A 67 2.90 -3.06 -12.47
N GLY A 68 1.91 -3.96 -12.48
CA GLY A 68 0.51 -3.64 -12.75
C GLY A 68 -0.11 -2.75 -11.67
N ALA A 69 0.16 -3.06 -10.39
CA ALA A 69 -0.26 -2.24 -9.25
C ALA A 69 0.29 -0.82 -9.35
N ALA A 70 1.58 -0.64 -9.63
CA ALA A 70 2.17 0.68 -9.78
C ALA A 70 1.60 1.46 -10.97
N GLY A 71 1.29 0.78 -12.09
CA GLY A 71 0.60 1.41 -13.22
C GLY A 71 -0.83 1.84 -12.89
N ALA A 72 -1.56 1.03 -12.10
CA ALA A 72 -2.88 1.39 -11.60
C ALA A 72 -2.82 2.55 -10.61
N VAL A 73 -1.83 2.59 -9.71
CA VAL A 73 -1.56 3.74 -8.84
C VAL A 73 -1.34 5.01 -9.67
N HIS A 74 -0.44 4.94 -10.65
CA HIS A 74 -0.13 6.09 -11.52
C HIS A 74 -1.39 6.60 -12.26
N GLY A 75 -2.14 5.72 -12.91
CA GLY A 75 -3.36 6.08 -13.63
C GLY A 75 -4.46 6.63 -12.73
N SER A 76 -4.64 6.06 -11.54
CA SER A 76 -5.64 6.50 -10.56
C SER A 76 -5.32 7.88 -10.00
N LEU A 77 -4.04 8.16 -9.71
CA LEU A 77 -3.58 9.49 -9.29
C LEU A 77 -3.78 10.53 -10.39
N GLN A 78 -3.45 10.21 -11.65
CA GLN A 78 -3.69 11.08 -12.80
C GLN A 78 -5.19 11.38 -12.99
N ALA A 79 -6.06 10.43 -12.67
CA ALA A 79 -7.51 10.60 -12.69
C ALA A 79 -8.07 11.40 -11.50
N GLY A 80 -7.22 11.78 -10.53
CA GLY A 80 -7.59 12.64 -9.41
C GLY A 80 -7.98 11.92 -8.12
N ALA A 81 -7.76 10.61 -8.00
CA ALA A 81 -8.06 9.84 -6.79
C ALA A 81 -6.80 9.62 -5.94
N LEU A 82 -6.86 9.90 -4.64
CA LEU A 82 -5.75 9.64 -3.71
C LEU A 82 -5.50 8.14 -3.61
N THR A 83 -4.35 7.68 -4.10
CA THR A 83 -4.08 6.25 -4.28
C THR A 83 -2.80 5.80 -3.58
N THR A 84 -2.86 4.64 -2.95
CA THR A 84 -1.73 4.02 -2.22
C THR A 84 -1.51 2.58 -2.67
N THR A 85 -0.37 2.01 -2.27
CA THR A 85 -0.03 0.60 -2.49
C THR A 85 0.91 0.09 -1.39
N PHE A 86 1.03 -1.24 -1.30
CA PHE A 86 1.84 -1.96 -0.32
C PHE A 86 2.75 -2.93 -1.07
N THR A 87 4.04 -2.95 -0.75
CA THR A 87 5.01 -3.81 -1.46
C THR A 87 6.26 -4.10 -0.62
N ALA A 88 7.15 -4.92 -1.15
CA ALA A 88 8.45 -5.27 -0.56
C ALA A 88 9.37 -5.87 -1.63
N SER A 89 10.70 -5.82 -1.45
CA SER A 89 11.66 -6.63 -2.21
C SER A 89 11.45 -6.56 -3.74
N GLN A 90 11.33 -7.71 -4.39
CA GLN A 90 11.11 -7.81 -5.85
C GLN A 90 9.91 -7.01 -6.34
N GLY A 91 8.87 -6.89 -5.52
CA GLY A 91 7.70 -6.13 -5.85
C GLY A 91 8.02 -4.66 -6.03
N LEU A 92 8.82 -4.07 -5.15
CA LEU A 92 9.25 -2.67 -5.24
C LEU A 92 10.07 -2.43 -6.51
N LEU A 93 10.96 -3.36 -6.87
CA LEU A 93 11.74 -3.26 -8.11
C LEU A 93 10.87 -3.19 -9.36
N LEU A 94 9.75 -3.93 -9.39
CA LEU A 94 8.78 -3.87 -10.50
C LEU A 94 8.00 -2.55 -10.55
N MET A 95 7.95 -1.79 -9.45
CA MET A 95 7.30 -0.48 -9.38
C MET A 95 8.20 0.66 -9.86
N ILE A 96 9.54 0.49 -9.87
CA ILE A 96 10.52 1.55 -10.19
C ILE A 96 10.18 2.31 -11.50
N PRO A 97 9.83 1.68 -12.63
CA PRO A 97 9.50 2.41 -13.85
C PRO A 97 8.34 3.40 -13.67
N ASN A 98 7.30 3.02 -12.92
CA ASN A 98 6.16 3.88 -12.61
C ASN A 98 6.50 4.92 -11.54
N MET A 99 7.39 4.62 -10.58
CA MET A 99 7.86 5.60 -9.59
C MET A 99 8.47 6.84 -10.25
N TYR A 100 9.26 6.67 -11.32
CA TYR A 100 9.79 7.79 -12.10
C TYR A 100 8.67 8.65 -12.71
N LYS A 101 7.59 8.03 -13.20
CA LYS A 101 6.45 8.73 -13.79
C LYS A 101 5.63 9.47 -12.72
N ILE A 102 5.30 8.79 -11.63
CA ILE A 102 4.57 9.36 -10.49
C ILE A 102 5.32 10.58 -9.92
N ALA A 103 6.63 10.44 -9.67
CA ALA A 103 7.46 11.52 -9.16
C ALA A 103 7.65 12.65 -10.19
N GLY A 104 7.90 12.32 -11.45
CA GLY A 104 8.09 13.30 -12.52
C GLY A 104 6.84 14.14 -12.81
N GLU A 105 5.66 13.60 -12.54
CA GLU A 105 4.36 14.27 -12.70
C GLU A 105 3.87 14.91 -11.38
N LEU A 106 4.70 14.90 -10.32
CA LEU A 106 4.41 15.49 -9.01
C LEU A 106 3.09 15.02 -8.39
N LEU A 107 2.78 13.73 -8.56
CA LEU A 107 1.55 13.15 -8.05
C LEU A 107 1.67 12.80 -6.55
N PRO A 108 0.68 13.15 -5.71
CA PRO A 108 0.72 12.87 -4.28
C PRO A 108 0.46 11.38 -4.02
N ALA A 109 1.53 10.60 -3.85
CA ALA A 109 1.47 9.16 -3.61
C ALA A 109 2.23 8.77 -2.34
N VAL A 110 1.76 7.72 -1.67
CA VAL A 110 2.51 7.04 -0.61
C VAL A 110 2.61 5.56 -0.99
N ILE A 111 3.83 5.02 -0.96
CA ILE A 111 4.10 3.59 -1.15
C ILE A 111 4.57 3.07 0.21
N HIS A 112 3.83 2.13 0.79
CA HIS A 112 4.19 1.53 2.07
C HIS A 112 5.01 0.26 1.82
N VAL A 113 6.28 0.29 2.23
CA VAL A 113 7.23 -0.79 1.98
C VAL A 113 7.56 -1.50 3.28
N ALA A 114 7.26 -2.79 3.36
CA ALA A 114 7.79 -3.64 4.43
C ALA A 114 9.16 -4.16 3.98
N ALA A 115 10.20 -3.36 4.22
CA ALA A 115 11.55 -3.53 3.67
C ALA A 115 12.06 -4.98 3.83
N ARG A 116 12.51 -5.57 2.72
CA ARG A 116 12.85 -6.99 2.61
C ARG A 116 13.99 -7.20 1.61
N THR A 117 14.90 -8.10 1.96
CA THR A 117 16.03 -8.53 1.13
C THR A 117 15.66 -8.77 -0.34
N VAL A 118 16.41 -8.15 -1.25
CA VAL A 118 16.40 -8.48 -2.68
C VAL A 118 17.12 -9.80 -2.91
N ALA A 119 16.49 -10.70 -3.67
CA ALA A 119 17.07 -11.97 -4.04
C ALA A 119 18.32 -11.76 -4.91
N THR A 120 19.47 -12.18 -4.39
CA THR A 120 20.76 -12.12 -5.08
C THR A 120 21.23 -13.53 -5.42
N HIS A 121 21.96 -14.18 -4.50
CA HIS A 121 22.37 -15.58 -4.62
C HIS A 121 21.28 -16.56 -4.13
N ALA A 122 20.36 -16.07 -3.28
CA ALA A 122 19.24 -16.82 -2.73
C ALA A 122 18.07 -15.86 -2.43
N LEU A 123 16.86 -16.43 -2.34
CA LEU A 123 15.67 -15.72 -1.87
C LEU A 123 15.73 -15.55 -0.34
N SER A 124 15.37 -14.36 0.15
CA SER A 124 15.10 -14.10 1.57
C SER A 124 13.78 -13.35 1.70
N ILE A 125 12.92 -13.81 2.62
CA ILE A 125 11.67 -13.13 2.98
C ILE A 125 11.85 -12.18 4.18
N PHE A 126 13.07 -12.05 4.68
CA PHE A 126 13.39 -11.30 5.89
C PHE A 126 13.84 -9.87 5.59
N GLY A 127 13.86 -9.04 6.63
CA GLY A 127 14.09 -7.61 6.52
C GLY A 127 15.56 -7.22 6.37
N ASP A 128 15.83 -6.39 5.38
CA ASP A 128 16.95 -5.46 5.28
C ASP A 128 16.51 -4.30 4.37
N HIS A 129 17.42 -3.38 3.99
CA HIS A 129 17.09 -2.21 3.16
C HIS A 129 17.70 -2.29 1.75
N SER A 130 17.80 -3.50 1.18
CA SER A 130 18.35 -3.68 -0.17
C SER A 130 17.34 -3.43 -1.28
N ASP A 131 16.06 -3.31 -0.96
CA ASP A 131 14.95 -3.08 -1.88
C ASP A 131 14.69 -1.61 -2.23
#